data_AF-A0A9Q9APH8-F1
#
_entry.id   AF-A0A9Q9APH8-F1
#
_cell.length_a   1.000
_cell.length_b   1.000
_cell.length_c   1.000
_cell.angle_alpha   90.00
_cell.angle_beta   90.00
_cell.angle_gamma   90.00
#
_symmetry.space_group_name_H-M   'P 1'
#
loop_
_entity.id
_entity.type
_entity.pdbx_description
1 polymer ?
#
loop_
_entity_poly.entity_id
_entity_poly.type
_entity_poly.pdbx_seq_one_letter_code
_entity_poly.pdbx_strand_id
1 'polypeptide(L)'
;MPAVARGARRTTNAREPRETQDGSSNGPEQRKLRNRMSQRAFRARQAMRIQELEERLEQTTAPDMVWATQLQDQNMKLRQQLLEVHKKAINIQISLKALADAASKALGIDSVGLDELSTLRALDQVLSDVGQAYVVQADLSTLVKCPQPVIGYVPVWALVQAITAGDSRADFPSNPMHMSCSTAAMPAMEDFDFASAHGGGSQHSTSLPANNATELFSNATLAREAHLLLGIGDGAAFNYRLDPSFFELYPELYDSQSNVMAHGVRLRANSRFEDAPYPVFGALSASTITQYRELSKIALDCVAV
;
A
#
# COMPACT_ATOMS: atom_id res chain seq x y z
N MET A 1 15.41 71.30 -6.70
CA MET A 1 15.67 72.40 -7.65
C MET A 1 17.07 72.18 -8.22
N PRO A 2 17.35 72.44 -9.52
CA PRO A 2 16.44 72.86 -10.59
C PRO A 2 16.77 72.33 -12.01
N ALA A 3 15.88 72.70 -12.95
CA ALA A 3 16.14 73.15 -14.34
C ALA A 3 16.64 72.11 -15.37
N VAL A 4 16.30 72.17 -16.67
CA VAL A 4 16.11 73.29 -17.62
C VAL A 4 15.19 72.75 -18.74
N ALA A 5 14.04 73.35 -19.06
CA ALA A 5 13.81 74.42 -20.07
C ALA A 5 14.07 73.95 -21.54
N ARG A 6 13.37 74.33 -22.62
CA ARG A 6 12.55 75.47 -23.08
C ARG A 6 11.83 74.95 -24.36
N GLY A 7 10.59 75.36 -24.70
CA GLY A 7 10.26 76.59 -25.45
C GLY A 7 10.52 76.42 -26.97
N ALA A 8 9.78 76.95 -27.95
CA ALA A 8 8.62 77.82 -28.02
C ALA A 8 8.31 78.07 -29.51
N ARG A 9 7.05 78.47 -29.85
CA ARG A 9 6.67 79.67 -30.65
C ARG A 9 5.19 79.56 -31.08
N ARG A 10 4.31 80.44 -30.54
CA ARG A 10 3.79 81.73 -31.09
C ARG A 10 2.59 81.47 -32.04
N THR A 11 1.45 82.14 -31.97
CA THR A 11 1.22 83.60 -31.84
C THR A 11 -0.12 83.95 -31.20
N THR A 12 -0.19 85.21 -30.77
CA THR A 12 -1.26 85.99 -30.14
C THR A 12 -2.40 86.39 -31.09
N ASN A 13 -3.56 86.72 -30.52
CA ASN A 13 -4.48 87.85 -30.81
C ASN A 13 -5.94 87.38 -30.60
N ALA A 14 -6.63 87.83 -29.55
CA ALA A 14 -7.25 89.14 -29.32
C ALA A 14 -8.73 89.16 -29.75
N ARG A 15 -9.59 89.26 -28.72
CA ARG A 15 -10.89 89.97 -28.64
C ARG A 15 -12.03 89.51 -29.57
N GLU A 16 -13.11 89.00 -28.97
CA GLU A 16 -14.49 89.50 -29.13
C GLU A 16 -15.49 88.74 -28.20
N PRO A 17 -16.73 89.23 -28.00
CA PRO A 17 -17.33 89.41 -26.67
C PRO A 17 -18.22 88.25 -26.18
N ARG A 18 -18.60 88.38 -24.90
CA ARG A 18 -19.64 87.64 -24.19
C ARG A 18 -20.85 87.30 -25.06
N GLU A 19 -21.21 86.01 -25.10
CA GLU A 19 -22.61 85.58 -25.08
C GLU A 19 -22.77 84.38 -24.15
N THR A 20 -23.33 84.65 -22.98
CA THR A 20 -24.13 83.67 -22.25
C THR A 20 -25.33 83.33 -23.11
N GLN A 21 -25.34 82.15 -23.72
CA GLN A 21 -26.56 81.51 -24.21
C GLN A 21 -26.70 80.11 -23.60
N ASP A 22 -27.80 80.01 -22.87
CA ASP A 22 -28.39 78.82 -22.28
C ASP A 22 -28.68 77.70 -23.29
N GLY A 23 -28.76 76.47 -22.78
CA GLY A 23 -29.69 75.45 -23.28
C GLY A 23 -29.13 74.50 -24.35
N SER A 24 -28.53 73.36 -23.98
CA SER A 24 -29.26 72.13 -23.59
C SER A 24 -30.19 71.66 -24.73
N SER A 25 -29.81 70.64 -25.51
CA SER A 25 -30.17 69.27 -25.12
C SER A 25 -29.25 68.16 -25.66
N ASN A 26 -28.28 68.43 -26.53
CA ASN A 26 -27.55 67.36 -27.24
C ASN A 26 -26.18 66.98 -26.66
N GLY A 27 -25.56 67.80 -25.81
CA GLY A 27 -24.26 67.47 -25.17
C GLY A 27 -24.25 66.20 -24.31
N PRO A 28 -25.21 65.99 -23.38
CA PRO A 28 -25.25 64.77 -22.56
C PRO A 28 -25.62 63.54 -23.38
N GLU A 29 -26.54 63.67 -24.34
CA GLU A 29 -26.94 62.58 -25.24
C GLU A 29 -25.80 62.16 -26.17
N GLN A 30 -25.06 63.11 -26.73
CA GLN A 30 -23.88 62.84 -27.55
C GLN A 30 -22.78 62.10 -26.75
N ARG A 31 -22.60 62.46 -25.47
CA ARG A 31 -21.65 61.77 -24.57
C ARG A 31 -22.08 60.34 -24.25
N LYS A 32 -23.37 60.11 -24.01
CA LYS A 32 -23.93 58.76 -23.80
C LYS A 32 -23.75 57.89 -25.04
N LEU A 33 -24.04 58.43 -26.23
CA LEU A 33 -23.87 57.72 -27.50
C LEU A 33 -22.41 57.33 -27.73
N ARG A 34 -21.48 58.27 -27.49
CA ARG A 34 -20.03 58.00 -27.59
C ARG A 34 -19.57 56.94 -26.62
N ASN A 35 -20.03 56.97 -25.37
CA ASN A 35 -19.70 55.96 -24.38
C ASN A 35 -20.28 54.58 -24.74
N ARG A 36 -21.49 54.55 -25.29
CA ARG A 36 -22.10 53.30 -25.78
C ARG A 36 -21.30 52.73 -26.95
N MET A 37 -20.85 53.57 -27.87
CA MET A 37 -20.01 53.15 -28.99
C MET A 37 -18.60 52.74 -28.55
N SER A 38 -17.99 53.44 -27.59
CA SER A 38 -16.67 53.06 -27.05
C SER A 38 -16.74 51.74 -26.27
N GLN A 39 -17.80 51.53 -25.49
CA GLN A 39 -18.05 50.26 -24.81
C GLN A 39 -18.31 49.13 -25.81
N ARG A 40 -19.11 49.37 -26.86
CA ARG A 40 -19.34 48.38 -27.92
C ARG A 40 -18.03 48.02 -28.63
N ALA A 41 -17.21 49.02 -28.96
CA ALA A 41 -15.91 48.81 -29.58
C ALA A 41 -14.93 48.09 -28.64
N PHE A 42 -14.94 48.41 -27.34
CA PHE A 42 -14.10 47.75 -26.34
C PHE A 42 -14.50 46.29 -26.18
N ARG A 43 -15.79 46.01 -26.02
CA ARG A 43 -16.33 44.64 -25.94
C ARG A 43 -16.01 43.85 -27.20
N ALA A 44 -16.13 44.46 -28.38
CA ALA A 44 -15.77 43.81 -29.64
C ALA A 44 -14.27 43.46 -29.70
N ARG A 45 -13.38 44.36 -29.30
CA ARG A 45 -11.93 44.08 -29.24
C ARG A 45 -11.59 43.01 -28.22
N GLN A 46 -12.24 43.03 -27.05
CA GLN A 46 -12.05 42.01 -26.02
C GLN A 46 -12.52 40.64 -26.52
N ALA A 47 -13.67 40.56 -27.18
CA ALA A 47 -14.17 39.32 -27.79
C ALA A 47 -13.21 38.78 -28.85
N MET A 48 -12.71 39.63 -29.76
CA MET A 48 -11.71 39.23 -30.76
C MET A 48 -10.42 38.73 -30.09
N ARG A 49 -9.99 39.37 -29.00
CA ARG A 49 -8.78 38.94 -28.27
C ARG A 49 -8.98 37.61 -27.56
N ILE A 50 -10.17 37.36 -27.02
CA ILE A 50 -10.51 36.07 -26.41
C ILE A 50 -10.49 34.98 -27.49
N GLN A 51 -11.13 35.22 -28.64
CA GLN A 51 -11.11 34.29 -29.77
C GLN A 51 -9.70 33.98 -30.28
N GLU A 52 -8.83 34.99 -30.40
CA GLU A 52 -7.43 34.80 -30.79
C GLU A 52 -6.66 33.93 -29.77
N LEU A 53 -6.95 34.09 -28.48
CA LEU A 53 -6.31 33.30 -27.42
C LEU A 53 -6.83 31.86 -27.40
N GLU A 54 -8.13 31.66 -27.61
CA GLU A 54 -8.75 30.34 -27.77
C GLU A 54 -8.16 29.61 -28.98
N GLU A 55 -8.03 30.28 -30.12
CA GLU A 55 -7.42 29.72 -31.33
C GLU A 55 -5.96 29.32 -31.12
N ARG A 56 -5.16 30.15 -30.42
CA ARG A 56 -3.77 29.82 -30.08
C ARG A 56 -3.67 28.65 -29.10
N LEU A 57 -4.61 28.55 -28.16
CA LEU A 57 -4.68 27.42 -27.23
C LEU A 57 -4.96 26.12 -27.97
N GLU A 58 -5.92 26.14 -28.89
CA GLU A 58 -6.26 24.99 -29.74
C GLU A 58 -5.09 24.59 -30.65
N GLN A 59 -4.43 25.55 -31.29
CA GLN A 59 -3.26 25.31 -32.14
C GLN A 59 -2.05 24.73 -31.38
N THR A 60 -1.91 25.04 -30.08
CA THR A 60 -0.81 24.51 -29.25
C THR A 60 -1.16 23.13 -28.67
N THR A 61 -2.42 22.91 -28.30
CA THR A 61 -2.87 21.67 -27.64
C THR A 61 -3.07 20.53 -28.63
N ALA A 62 -3.53 20.83 -29.85
CA ALA A 62 -3.75 19.83 -30.90
C ALA A 62 -2.49 19.05 -31.31
N PRO A 63 -1.33 19.68 -31.60
CA PRO A 63 -0.12 18.94 -31.95
C PRO A 63 0.36 18.09 -30.77
N ASP A 64 0.39 18.62 -29.55
CA ASP A 64 0.85 17.89 -28.36
C ASP A 64 -0.01 16.63 -28.10
N MET A 65 -1.33 16.74 -28.29
CA MET A 65 -2.24 15.59 -28.19
C MET A 65 -1.93 14.53 -29.26
N VAL A 66 -1.73 14.94 -30.52
CA VAL A 66 -1.39 14.02 -31.62
C VAL A 66 -0.04 13.36 -31.39
N TRP A 67 0.98 14.10 -30.95
CA TRP A 67 2.29 13.57 -30.59
C TRP A 67 2.22 12.62 -29.41
N ALA A 68 1.43 12.94 -28.38
CA ALA A 68 1.23 12.06 -27.23
C ALA A 68 0.56 10.74 -27.64
N THR A 69 -0.48 10.80 -28.47
CA THR A 69 -1.14 9.59 -29.01
C THR A 69 -0.18 8.76 -29.87
N GLN A 70 0.62 9.40 -30.73
CA GLN A 70 1.61 8.72 -31.56
C GLN A 70 2.70 8.02 -30.71
N LEU A 71 3.18 8.69 -29.66
CA LEU A 71 4.14 8.10 -28.72
C LEU A 71 3.53 6.92 -27.96
N GLN A 72 2.26 7.02 -27.56
CA GLN A 72 1.55 5.93 -26.89
C GLN A 72 1.38 4.71 -27.80
N ASP A 73 1.03 4.91 -29.06
CA ASP A 73 0.90 3.83 -30.05
C ASP A 73 2.26 3.12 -30.29
N GLN A 74 3.34 3.90 -30.43
CA GLN A 74 4.69 3.33 -30.55
C GLN A 74 5.10 2.54 -29.30
N ASN A 75 4.82 3.06 -28.10
CA ASN A 75 5.08 2.33 -26.86
C ASN A 75 4.27 1.04 -26.76
N MET A 76 3.01 1.05 -27.21
CA MET A 76 2.17 -0.14 -27.26
C MET A 76 2.77 -1.19 -28.21
N LYS A 77 3.21 -0.77 -29.39
CA LYS A 77 3.85 -1.63 -30.38
C LYS A 77 5.17 -2.23 -29.88
N LEU A 78 6.00 -1.43 -29.23
CA LEU A 78 7.26 -1.90 -28.63
C LEU A 78 7.00 -2.93 -27.52
N ARG A 79 6.01 -2.69 -26.65
CA ARG A 79 5.62 -3.65 -25.62
C ARG A 79 5.13 -4.97 -26.22
N GLN A 80 4.33 -4.91 -27.28
CA GLN A 80 3.89 -6.11 -28.01
C GLN A 80 5.07 -6.87 -28.61
N GLN A 81 6.02 -6.17 -29.24
CA GLN A 81 7.22 -6.80 -29.79
C GLN A 81 8.08 -7.45 -28.71
N LEU A 82 8.27 -6.78 -27.57
CA LEU A 82 9.01 -7.32 -26.43
C LEU A 82 8.35 -8.58 -25.87
N LEU A 83 7.02 -8.57 -25.75
CA LEU A 83 6.24 -9.71 -25.28
C LEU A 83 6.33 -10.89 -26.25
N GLU A 84 6.29 -10.64 -27.56
CA GLU A 84 6.49 -11.67 -28.58
C GLU A 84 7.91 -12.26 -28.56
N VAL A 85 8.94 -11.42 -28.39
CA VAL A 85 10.32 -11.90 -28.19
C VAL A 85 10.43 -12.75 -26.93
N HIS A 86 9.80 -12.32 -25.83
CA HIS A 86 9.80 -13.06 -24.57
C HIS A 86 9.12 -14.43 -24.70
N LYS A 87 7.95 -14.51 -25.35
CA LYS A 87 7.30 -15.80 -25.67
C LYS A 87 8.20 -16.72 -26.49
N LYS A 88 8.88 -16.17 -27.50
CA LYS A 88 9.85 -16.95 -28.31
C LYS A 88 11.02 -17.45 -27.46
N ALA A 89 11.54 -16.62 -26.56
CA ALA A 89 12.61 -17.00 -25.65
C ALA A 89 12.17 -18.13 -24.70
N ILE A 90 10.97 -18.04 -24.14
CA ILE A 90 10.37 -19.10 -23.30
C ILE A 90 10.24 -20.41 -24.11
N ASN A 91 9.73 -20.35 -25.34
CA ASN A 91 9.60 -21.55 -26.18
C ASN A 91 10.95 -22.20 -26.49
N ILE A 92 11.99 -21.38 -26.71
CA ILE A 92 13.36 -21.87 -26.91
C ILE A 92 13.89 -22.50 -25.61
N GLN A 93 13.65 -21.88 -24.46
CA GLN A 93 14.06 -22.40 -23.16
C GLN A 93 13.40 -23.76 -22.86
N ILE A 94 12.11 -23.92 -23.13
CA ILE A 94 11.38 -25.19 -23.00
C ILE A 94 11.99 -26.25 -23.92
N SER A 95 12.28 -25.88 -25.17
CA SER A 95 12.90 -26.80 -26.14
C SER A 95 14.30 -27.23 -25.71
N LEU A 96 15.10 -26.30 -25.17
CA LEU A 96 16.43 -26.59 -24.64
C LEU A 96 16.37 -27.48 -23.40
N LYS A 97 15.41 -27.26 -22.49
CA LYS A 97 15.21 -28.10 -21.32
C LYS A 97 14.80 -29.52 -21.71
N ALA A 98 13.86 -29.66 -22.64
CA ALA A 98 13.46 -30.97 -23.16
C ALA A 98 14.64 -31.72 -23.82
N LEU A 99 15.50 -31.00 -24.54
CA LEU A 99 16.72 -31.57 -25.12
C LEU A 99 17.72 -31.99 -24.03
N ALA A 100 17.93 -31.15 -23.01
CA ALA A 100 18.79 -31.46 -21.87
C ALA A 100 18.29 -32.68 -21.11
N ASP A 101 16.99 -32.78 -20.84
CA ASP A 101 16.38 -33.92 -20.16
C ASP A 101 16.51 -35.20 -20.99
N ALA A 102 16.34 -35.11 -22.31
CA ALA A 102 16.55 -36.24 -23.22
C ALA A 102 18.02 -36.70 -23.23
N ALA A 103 18.97 -35.76 -23.21
CA ALA A 103 20.40 -36.06 -23.14
C ALA A 103 20.79 -36.68 -21.79
N SER A 104 20.32 -36.11 -20.67
CA SER A 104 20.50 -36.65 -19.32
C SER A 104 19.96 -38.08 -19.22
N LYS A 105 18.75 -38.32 -19.73
CA LYS A 105 18.13 -39.65 -19.79
C LYS A 105 18.92 -40.64 -20.65
N ALA A 106 19.43 -40.20 -21.79
CA ALA A 106 20.27 -41.03 -22.66
C ALA A 106 21.63 -41.36 -22.01
N LEU A 107 22.14 -40.48 -21.17
CA LEU A 107 23.40 -40.65 -20.43
C LEU A 107 23.23 -41.38 -19.09
N GLY A 108 22.00 -41.73 -18.69
CA GLY A 108 21.73 -42.33 -17.37
C GLY A 108 22.03 -41.39 -16.20
N ILE A 109 22.10 -40.08 -16.48
CA ILE A 109 22.22 -39.05 -15.47
C ILE A 109 20.79 -38.66 -15.13
N ASP A 110 20.24 -39.20 -14.04
CA ASP A 110 18.95 -38.75 -13.52
C ASP A 110 19.13 -37.29 -13.04
N SER A 111 18.97 -36.33 -13.96
CA SER A 111 19.02 -34.92 -13.65
C SER A 111 17.78 -34.57 -12.83
N VAL A 112 17.97 -34.50 -11.51
CA VAL A 112 17.01 -33.94 -10.55
C VAL A 112 16.50 -32.61 -11.11
N GLY A 113 15.20 -32.55 -11.41
CA GLY A 113 14.56 -31.42 -12.06
C GLY A 113 14.73 -30.13 -11.28
N LEU A 114 15.63 -29.28 -11.73
CA LEU A 114 15.77 -27.90 -11.30
C LEU A 114 14.89 -27.05 -12.23
N ASP A 115 13.82 -26.43 -11.71
CA ASP A 115 13.35 -25.08 -12.07
C ASP A 115 11.92 -24.76 -11.56
N GLU A 116 11.02 -25.74 -11.45
CA GLU A 116 9.70 -25.52 -10.82
C GLU A 116 9.69 -25.82 -9.32
N LEU A 117 10.43 -26.85 -8.88
CA LEU A 117 10.58 -27.16 -7.44
C LEU A 117 11.51 -26.18 -6.71
N SER A 118 12.46 -25.55 -7.41
CA SER A 118 13.38 -24.55 -6.83
C SER A 118 12.71 -23.20 -6.64
N THR A 119 11.82 -22.79 -7.55
CA THR A 119 10.99 -21.59 -7.38
C THR A 119 9.89 -21.80 -6.33
N LEU A 120 9.27 -22.98 -6.28
CA LEU A 120 8.36 -23.37 -5.18
C LEU A 120 9.09 -23.38 -3.83
N ARG A 121 10.29 -24.00 -3.74
CA ARG A 121 11.08 -24.00 -2.49
C ARG A 121 11.55 -22.60 -2.09
N ALA A 122 11.80 -21.71 -3.06
CA ALA A 122 12.15 -20.32 -2.78
C ALA A 122 10.95 -19.54 -2.21
N LEU A 123 9.75 -19.74 -2.75
CA LEU A 123 8.53 -19.14 -2.20
C LEU A 123 8.19 -19.69 -0.81
N ASP A 124 8.34 -21.00 -0.62
CA ASP A 124 8.14 -21.63 0.69
C ASP A 124 9.14 -21.08 1.72
N GLN A 125 10.37 -20.81 1.31
CA GLN A 125 11.39 -20.17 2.15
C GLN A 125 11.00 -18.72 2.49
N VAL A 126 10.59 -17.93 1.50
CA VAL A 126 10.10 -16.56 1.72
C VAL A 126 8.90 -16.56 2.65
N LEU A 127 7.94 -17.48 2.47
CA LEU A 127 6.75 -17.57 3.31
C LEU A 127 7.08 -17.98 4.75
N SER A 128 8.06 -18.88 4.92
CA SER A 128 8.61 -19.24 6.22
C SER A 128 9.28 -18.03 6.89
N ASP A 129 10.10 -17.29 6.15
CA ASP A 129 10.80 -16.10 6.64
C ASP A 129 9.81 -14.97 7.01
N VAL A 130 8.77 -14.76 6.21
CA VAL A 130 7.67 -13.82 6.50
C VAL A 130 6.95 -14.24 7.78
N GLY A 131 6.66 -15.54 7.93
CA GLY A 131 6.04 -16.08 9.15
C GLY A 131 6.87 -15.84 10.40
N GLN A 132 8.20 -15.98 10.30
CA GLN A 132 9.15 -15.70 11.37
C GLN A 132 9.25 -14.19 11.68
N ALA A 133 9.15 -13.35 10.65
CA ALA A 133 9.24 -11.91 10.75
C ALA A 133 7.94 -11.22 11.21
N TYR A 134 6.86 -11.97 11.41
CA TYR A 134 5.58 -11.42 11.81
C TYR A 134 5.61 -10.96 13.29
N VAL A 135 5.43 -9.67 13.51
CA VAL A 135 5.52 -9.03 14.82
C VAL A 135 4.29 -8.17 15.11
N VAL A 136 4.00 -7.94 16.39
CA VAL A 136 2.97 -6.99 16.83
C VAL A 136 3.64 -5.81 17.51
N GLN A 137 3.34 -4.60 17.07
CA GLN A 137 3.84 -3.38 17.68
C GLN A 137 2.97 -2.99 18.89
N ALA A 138 3.60 -2.75 20.03
CA ALA A 138 2.92 -2.41 21.28
C ALA A 138 3.82 -1.64 22.26
N ASP A 139 3.22 -1.09 23.31
CA ASP A 139 3.96 -0.53 24.44
C ASP A 139 4.50 -1.67 25.32
N LEU A 140 5.82 -1.86 25.31
CA LEU A 140 6.48 -2.94 26.05
C LEU A 140 6.32 -2.80 27.57
N SER A 141 6.03 -1.61 28.09
CA SER A 141 5.84 -1.40 29.54
C SER A 141 4.60 -2.10 30.09
N THR A 142 3.64 -2.40 29.24
CA THR A 142 2.44 -3.17 29.58
C THR A 142 2.73 -4.67 29.69
N LEU A 143 3.79 -5.15 29.04
CA LEU A 143 4.15 -6.56 28.95
C LEU A 143 5.31 -6.93 29.88
N VAL A 144 6.29 -6.04 30.02
CA VAL A 144 7.52 -6.27 30.79
C VAL A 144 7.85 -5.01 31.58
N LYS A 145 8.31 -5.18 32.82
CA LYS A 145 8.78 -4.07 33.66
C LYS A 145 9.96 -3.38 33.00
N CYS A 146 9.71 -2.21 32.43
CA CYS A 146 10.73 -1.36 31.84
C CYS A 146 10.92 -0.11 32.71
N PRO A 147 12.16 0.40 32.84
CA PRO A 147 12.42 1.63 33.61
C PRO A 147 11.73 2.86 33.01
N GLN A 148 11.36 2.82 31.73
CA GLN A 148 10.61 3.84 31.00
C GLN A 148 9.63 3.17 30.02
N PRO A 149 8.51 3.83 29.67
CA PRO A 149 7.62 3.36 28.62
C PRO A 149 8.34 3.38 27.27
N VAL A 150 8.38 2.23 26.59
CA VAL A 150 9.11 2.04 25.34
C VAL A 150 8.18 1.37 24.34
N ILE A 151 8.00 2.03 23.19
CA ILE A 151 7.36 1.42 22.04
C ILE A 151 8.32 0.39 21.46
N GLY A 152 7.83 -0.83 21.29
CA GLY A 152 8.58 -1.90 20.68
C GLY A 152 7.67 -2.86 19.97
N TYR A 153 8.21 -4.02 19.63
CA TYR A 153 7.47 -5.05 18.93
C TYR A 153 7.81 -6.43 19.45
N VAL A 154 6.81 -7.30 19.41
CA VAL A 154 6.87 -8.66 19.95
C VAL A 154 6.71 -9.66 18.80
N PRO A 155 7.63 -10.62 18.63
CA PRO A 155 7.49 -11.68 17.64
C PRO A 155 6.30 -12.58 17.96
N VAL A 156 5.34 -12.65 17.02
CA VAL A 156 4.10 -13.40 17.19
C VAL A 156 4.40 -14.89 17.31
N TRP A 157 5.29 -15.39 16.43
CA TRP A 157 5.66 -16.80 16.41
C TRP A 157 6.31 -17.26 17.72
N ALA A 158 7.19 -16.45 18.31
CA ALA A 158 7.80 -16.78 19.60
C ALA A 158 6.77 -16.81 20.75
N LEU A 159 5.74 -15.96 20.68
CA LEU A 159 4.67 -15.94 21.68
C LEU A 159 3.77 -17.18 21.56
N VAL A 160 3.39 -17.56 20.34
CA VAL A 160 2.61 -18.78 20.07
C VAL A 160 3.39 -20.03 20.50
N GLN A 161 4.69 -20.07 20.24
CA GLN A 161 5.55 -21.14 20.72
C GLN A 161 5.63 -21.20 22.24
N ALA A 162 5.75 -20.05 22.91
CA ALA A 162 5.77 -20.00 24.38
C ALA A 162 4.46 -20.52 25.00
N ILE A 163 3.32 -20.25 24.38
CA ILE A 163 2.01 -20.77 24.82
C ILE A 163 1.95 -22.30 24.61
N THR A 164 2.30 -22.76 23.42
CA THR A 164 2.22 -24.19 23.05
C THR A 164 3.23 -25.06 23.78
N ALA A 165 4.42 -24.55 24.11
CA ALA A 165 5.44 -25.27 24.86
C ALA A 165 5.00 -25.59 26.30
N GLY A 166 4.14 -24.77 26.91
CA GLY A 166 3.59 -25.04 28.25
C GLY A 166 2.32 -25.90 28.25
N ASP A 167 1.65 -26.04 27.10
CA ASP A 167 0.37 -26.75 26.95
C ASP A 167 0.54 -28.24 26.62
N SER A 168 1.57 -28.92 27.16
CA SER A 168 1.75 -30.38 27.03
C SER A 168 0.61 -31.23 27.65
N ARG A 169 -0.57 -30.65 27.89
CA ARG A 169 -1.73 -31.32 28.48
C ARG A 169 -3.09 -30.69 28.12
N ALA A 170 -3.30 -30.26 26.88
CA ALA A 170 -4.66 -30.05 26.37
C ALA A 170 -4.74 -30.37 24.87
N ASP A 171 -5.68 -31.25 24.53
CA ASP A 171 -6.04 -31.66 23.18
C ASP A 171 -6.31 -30.46 22.26
N PHE A 172 -5.42 -30.20 21.30
CA PHE A 172 -5.76 -29.43 20.10
C PHE A 172 -5.43 -30.27 18.86
N PRO A 173 -6.36 -30.36 17.89
CA PRO A 173 -6.15 -31.16 16.70
C PRO A 173 -5.02 -30.55 15.86
N SER A 174 -4.10 -31.41 15.46
CA SER A 174 -2.96 -31.14 14.60
C SER A 174 -3.36 -30.46 13.27
N ASN A 175 -3.53 -29.14 13.25
CA ASN A 175 -3.28 -28.25 12.10
C ASN A 175 -3.67 -26.80 12.45
N PRO A 176 -2.72 -25.83 12.45
CA PRO A 176 -3.02 -24.41 12.67
C PRO A 176 -3.60 -23.69 11.43
N MET A 177 -3.89 -24.42 10.34
CA MET A 177 -4.46 -23.87 9.11
C MET A 177 -5.86 -24.45 8.87
N HIS A 178 -6.85 -24.01 9.64
CA HIS A 178 -8.26 -24.14 9.26
C HIS A 178 -8.90 -22.76 9.30
N MET A 179 -8.62 -21.98 8.25
CA MET A 179 -9.42 -20.80 7.90
C MET A 179 -10.78 -21.28 7.40
N SER A 180 -11.73 -21.46 8.32
CA SER A 180 -13.15 -21.58 7.97
C SER A 180 -13.66 -20.20 7.57
N CYS A 181 -13.50 -19.83 6.30
CA CYS A 181 -14.37 -18.80 5.72
C CYS A 181 -15.72 -19.45 5.43
N SER A 182 -16.62 -19.42 6.41
CA SER A 182 -18.02 -19.78 6.22
C SER A 182 -18.84 -18.49 6.08
N THR A 183 -18.95 -18.03 4.85
CA THR A 183 -19.97 -17.06 4.43
C THR A 183 -21.32 -17.78 4.37
N ALA A 184 -22.03 -17.88 5.49
CA ALA A 184 -23.48 -18.12 5.49
C ALA A 184 -24.12 -17.88 6.87
N ALA A 185 -25.09 -16.96 6.88
CA ALA A 185 -26.24 -16.88 7.78
C ALA A 185 -25.99 -16.55 9.28
N MET A 186 -26.38 -15.32 9.64
CA MET A 186 -26.85 -14.98 10.99
C MET A 186 -27.90 -15.99 11.48
N PRO A 187 -27.86 -16.37 12.76
CA PRO A 187 -29.07 -16.48 13.55
C PRO A 187 -29.04 -15.52 14.75
N ALA A 188 -30.24 -15.15 15.15
CA ALA A 188 -30.56 -14.11 16.11
C ALA A 188 -30.06 -14.41 17.54
N MET A 189 -29.96 -13.32 18.31
CA MET A 189 -29.94 -13.30 19.77
C MET A 189 -30.88 -14.34 20.37
N GLU A 190 -30.36 -15.25 21.19
CA GLU A 190 -31.09 -15.82 22.31
C GLU A 190 -30.16 -15.94 23.52
N ASP A 191 -30.63 -15.41 24.64
CA ASP A 191 -30.03 -15.46 25.98
C ASP A 191 -29.77 -16.91 26.42
N PHE A 192 -28.57 -17.19 26.95
CA PHE A 192 -28.39 -18.30 27.88
C PHE A 192 -27.28 -17.99 28.91
N ASP A 193 -27.73 -17.64 30.11
CA ASP A 193 -26.96 -17.62 31.35
C ASP A 193 -26.44 -19.03 31.68
N PHE A 194 -25.13 -19.17 31.95
CA PHE A 194 -24.61 -20.27 32.76
C PHE A 194 -23.68 -19.73 33.85
N ALA A 195 -24.26 -19.54 35.03
CA ALA A 195 -23.56 -19.23 36.25
C ALA A 195 -22.66 -20.41 36.70
N SER A 196 -21.44 -20.05 37.09
CA SER A 196 -20.54 -20.70 38.06
C SER A 196 -20.80 -22.15 38.50
N ALA A 197 -19.81 -23.01 38.25
CA ALA A 197 -19.48 -24.10 39.16
C ALA A 197 -17.95 -24.26 39.29
N HIS A 198 -17.48 -24.17 40.53
CA HIS A 198 -16.09 -24.27 40.96
C HIS A 198 -15.46 -25.65 40.70
N GLY A 199 -14.20 -25.67 40.27
CA GLY A 199 -13.29 -26.81 40.40
C GLY A 199 -11.86 -26.29 40.48
N GLY A 200 -11.30 -26.22 41.70
CA GLY A 200 -10.13 -25.41 42.04
C GLY A 200 -8.78 -25.89 41.50
N GLY A 201 -7.87 -24.92 41.40
CA GLY A 201 -6.45 -25.14 41.11
C GLY A 201 -5.66 -23.82 41.05
N SER A 202 -5.28 -23.30 42.22
CA SER A 202 -4.23 -22.29 42.45
C SER A 202 -4.35 -20.92 41.74
N GLN A 203 -4.84 -19.94 42.48
CA GLN A 203 -4.55 -18.53 42.24
C GLN A 203 -3.06 -18.26 42.51
N HIS A 204 -2.24 -18.24 41.46
CA HIS A 204 -1.02 -17.44 41.45
C HIS A 204 -1.27 -16.25 40.52
N SER A 205 -1.22 -15.06 41.09
CA SER A 205 -1.30 -13.76 40.42
C SER A 205 -0.11 -13.58 39.47
N THR A 206 -0.18 -14.17 38.28
CA THR A 206 0.77 -13.90 37.20
C THR A 206 0.25 -12.80 36.29
N SER A 207 -0.08 -11.65 36.87
CA SER A 207 -0.52 -10.48 36.09
C SER A 207 0.68 -9.84 35.42
N LEU A 208 0.56 -9.52 34.13
CA LEU A 208 1.46 -8.59 33.45
C LEU A 208 1.58 -7.26 34.22
N PRO A 209 2.72 -6.56 34.18
CA PRO A 209 3.92 -6.83 33.38
C PRO A 209 4.89 -7.86 34.01
N ALA A 210 5.45 -8.75 33.18
CA ALA A 210 6.49 -9.71 33.55
C ALA A 210 7.78 -9.01 34.04
N ASN A 211 8.61 -9.66 34.85
CA ASN A 211 9.81 -8.99 35.38
C ASN A 211 10.88 -8.79 34.31
N ASN A 212 10.90 -9.62 33.27
CA ASN A 212 11.76 -9.48 32.11
C ASN A 212 11.15 -10.20 30.89
N ALA A 213 11.71 -9.95 29.70
CA ALA A 213 11.28 -10.60 28.46
C ALA A 213 11.46 -12.14 28.52
N THR A 214 12.52 -12.62 29.17
CA THR A 214 12.80 -14.05 29.26
C THR A 214 11.76 -14.82 30.05
N GLU A 215 11.19 -14.21 31.09
CA GLU A 215 10.12 -14.76 31.92
C GLU A 215 8.81 -14.84 31.13
N LEU A 216 8.51 -13.78 30.37
CA LEU A 216 7.34 -13.69 29.48
C LEU A 216 7.29 -14.88 28.50
N PHE A 217 8.42 -15.20 27.85
CA PHE A 217 8.49 -16.30 26.87
C PHE A 217 8.78 -17.67 27.50
N SER A 218 9.18 -17.73 28.77
CA SER A 218 9.40 -19.00 29.47
C SER A 218 8.13 -19.57 30.11
N ASN A 219 7.16 -18.72 30.41
CA ASN A 219 5.93 -19.10 31.09
C ASN A 219 4.73 -18.96 30.16
N ALA A 220 4.08 -20.09 29.85
CA ALA A 220 2.92 -20.13 28.97
C ALA A 220 1.73 -19.30 29.48
N THR A 221 1.53 -19.15 30.80
CA THR A 221 0.42 -18.35 31.33
C THR A 221 0.63 -16.86 31.06
N LEU A 222 1.85 -16.35 31.29
CA LEU A 222 2.23 -14.97 30.98
C LEU A 222 2.21 -14.69 29.47
N ALA A 223 2.67 -15.64 28.66
CA ALA A 223 2.59 -15.55 27.20
C ALA A 223 1.13 -15.48 26.71
N ARG A 224 0.22 -16.27 27.31
CA ARG A 224 -1.21 -16.26 26.98
C ARG A 224 -1.88 -14.95 27.39
N GLU A 225 -1.57 -14.41 28.56
CA GLU A 225 -2.06 -13.08 28.96
C GLU A 225 -1.55 -11.99 28.02
N ALA A 226 -0.29 -12.04 27.60
CA ALA A 226 0.26 -11.10 26.63
C ALA A 226 -0.40 -11.23 25.26
N HIS A 227 -0.71 -12.45 24.84
CA HIS A 227 -1.43 -12.70 23.58
C HIS A 227 -2.83 -12.08 23.58
N LEU A 228 -3.56 -12.20 24.70
CA LEU A 228 -4.87 -11.56 24.88
C LEU A 228 -4.75 -10.03 24.93
N LEU A 229 -3.78 -9.49 25.66
CA LEU A 229 -3.57 -8.04 25.78
C LEU A 229 -3.20 -7.41 24.43
N LEU A 230 -2.44 -8.12 23.60
CA LEU A 230 -2.05 -7.70 22.26
C LEU A 230 -3.17 -7.85 21.22
N GLY A 231 -4.30 -8.47 21.57
CA GLY A 231 -5.43 -8.71 20.65
C GLY A 231 -5.06 -9.61 19.47
N ILE A 232 -4.10 -10.53 19.67
CA ILE A 232 -3.61 -11.41 18.59
C ILE A 232 -4.69 -12.46 18.32
N GLY A 233 -5.56 -12.21 17.35
CA GLY A 233 -6.65 -13.11 16.96
C GLY A 233 -8.02 -12.45 16.87
N ASP A 234 -8.20 -11.28 17.50
CA ASP A 234 -9.48 -10.57 17.55
C ASP A 234 -9.80 -9.75 16.28
N GLY A 235 -9.07 -9.98 15.19
CA GLY A 235 -9.28 -9.27 13.92
C GLY A 235 -8.85 -7.79 13.93
N ALA A 236 -8.27 -7.29 15.02
CA ALA A 236 -7.68 -5.95 15.11
C ALA A 236 -6.35 -5.88 14.33
N ALA A 237 -6.45 -5.88 13.00
CA ALA A 237 -5.32 -6.00 12.06
C ALA A 237 -4.31 -4.84 12.09
N PHE A 238 -4.54 -3.78 12.87
CA PHE A 238 -3.77 -2.53 12.79
C PHE A 238 -2.37 -2.59 13.41
N ASN A 239 -2.11 -3.56 14.29
CA ASN A 239 -0.85 -3.62 15.06
C ASN A 239 0.15 -4.65 14.52
N TYR A 240 -0.23 -5.44 13.51
CA TYR A 240 0.69 -6.39 12.88
C TYR A 240 1.63 -5.69 11.93
N ARG A 241 2.90 -6.07 12.02
CA ARG A 241 4.03 -5.51 11.27
C ARG A 241 5.04 -6.60 10.94
N LEU A 242 6.01 -6.27 10.11
CA LEU A 242 7.17 -7.10 9.83
C LEU A 242 8.43 -6.55 10.51
N ASP A 243 9.24 -7.45 11.02
CA ASP A 243 10.56 -7.15 11.58
C ASP A 243 11.45 -6.46 10.51
N PRO A 244 12.14 -5.35 10.82
CA PRO A 244 13.03 -4.67 9.87
C PRO A 244 14.07 -5.59 9.22
N SER A 245 14.56 -6.60 9.94
CA SER A 245 15.55 -7.56 9.43
C SER A 245 15.04 -8.37 8.23
N PHE A 246 13.72 -8.52 8.08
CA PHE A 246 13.12 -9.17 6.91
C PHE A 246 13.39 -8.39 5.62
N PHE A 247 13.30 -7.05 5.67
CA PHE A 247 13.54 -6.21 4.50
C PHE A 247 15.03 -6.05 4.18
N GLU A 248 15.92 -6.41 5.09
CA GLU A 248 17.35 -6.55 4.77
C GLU A 248 17.62 -7.77 3.89
N LEU A 249 16.84 -8.85 4.08
CA LEU A 249 16.92 -10.07 3.27
C LEU A 249 16.16 -9.94 1.94
N TYR A 250 15.02 -9.23 1.96
CA TYR A 250 14.14 -9.05 0.81
C TYR A 250 13.83 -7.55 0.58
N PRO A 251 14.82 -6.75 0.17
CA PRO A 251 14.66 -5.30 0.00
C PRO A 251 13.61 -4.93 -1.06
N GLU A 252 13.40 -5.79 -2.06
CA GLU A 252 12.38 -5.63 -3.09
C GLU A 252 10.94 -5.71 -2.58
N LEU A 253 10.71 -6.33 -1.40
CA LEU A 253 9.39 -6.42 -0.78
C LEU A 253 9.06 -5.21 0.09
N TYR A 254 10.00 -4.28 0.27
CA TYR A 254 9.78 -3.07 1.04
C TYR A 254 9.05 -2.00 0.20
N ASP A 255 7.86 -1.61 0.66
CA ASP A 255 7.13 -0.45 0.14
C ASP A 255 7.04 0.66 1.18
N SER A 256 7.71 1.79 0.90
CA SER A 256 7.72 3.00 1.74
C SER A 256 6.35 3.65 1.94
N GLN A 257 5.38 3.41 1.05
CA GLN A 257 4.01 3.92 1.19
C GLN A 257 3.17 3.04 2.11
N SER A 258 3.58 1.79 2.30
CA SER A 258 2.94 0.82 3.16
C SER A 258 3.54 0.89 4.57
N ASN A 259 2.70 1.08 5.59
CA ASN A 259 3.15 1.12 6.99
C ASN A 259 3.33 -0.32 7.52
N VAL A 260 4.10 -1.15 6.82
CA VAL A 260 4.20 -2.60 7.08
C VAL A 260 5.37 -2.93 8.01
N MET A 261 6.40 -2.11 8.06
CA MET A 261 7.57 -2.31 8.92
C MET A 261 7.28 -1.92 10.38
N ALA A 262 7.83 -2.71 11.32
CA ALA A 262 7.73 -2.45 12.75
C ALA A 262 8.72 -1.37 13.18
N HIS A 263 8.33 -0.61 14.22
CA HIS A 263 9.17 0.45 14.78
C HIS A 263 9.38 0.22 16.27
N GLY A 264 10.58 0.56 16.77
CA GLY A 264 10.93 0.45 18.18
C GLY A 264 11.89 -0.70 18.47
N VAL A 265 11.90 -1.16 19.72
CA VAL A 265 12.81 -2.21 20.18
C VAL A 265 12.17 -3.59 20.05
N ARG A 266 12.88 -4.55 19.44
CA ARG A 266 12.48 -5.97 19.41
C ARG A 266 12.51 -6.55 20.81
N LEU A 267 11.39 -7.08 21.27
CA LEU A 267 11.36 -7.87 22.49
C LEU A 267 11.94 -9.27 22.18
N ARG A 268 13.19 -9.49 22.57
CA ARG A 268 13.88 -10.76 22.32
C ARG A 268 13.32 -11.87 23.22
N ALA A 269 12.98 -12.99 22.60
CA ALA A 269 12.72 -14.23 23.30
C ALA A 269 14.03 -14.88 23.74
N ASN A 270 13.95 -15.90 24.61
CA ASN A 270 15.10 -16.75 24.90
C ASN A 270 15.62 -17.41 23.61
N SER A 271 16.93 -17.66 23.55
CA SER A 271 17.61 -18.26 22.38
C SER A 271 16.94 -19.54 21.84
N ARG A 272 16.27 -20.31 22.71
CA ARG A 272 15.49 -21.50 22.33
C ARG A 272 14.41 -21.24 21.26
N PHE A 273 13.85 -20.03 21.22
CA PHE A 273 12.78 -19.66 20.30
C PHE A 273 13.27 -18.82 19.12
N GLU A 274 14.49 -18.28 19.19
CA GLU A 274 15.12 -17.59 18.04
C GLU A 274 15.60 -18.60 16.99
N ASP A 275 16.01 -19.80 17.41
CA ASP A 275 16.49 -20.87 16.53
C ASP A 275 15.41 -21.88 16.11
N ALA A 276 14.18 -21.76 16.64
CA ALA A 276 13.09 -22.68 16.32
C ALA A 276 12.49 -22.31 14.95
N PRO A 277 12.66 -23.15 13.92
CA PRO A 277 12.19 -22.82 12.58
C PRO A 277 10.67 -22.70 12.57
N TYR A 278 10.15 -21.69 11.88
CA TYR A 278 8.74 -21.67 11.48
C TYR A 278 8.43 -22.98 10.74
N PRO A 279 7.28 -23.63 11.01
CA PRO A 279 6.96 -24.92 10.41
C PRO A 279 7.10 -24.83 8.90
N VAL A 280 7.99 -25.64 8.34
CA VAL A 280 8.11 -25.79 6.89
C VAL A 280 6.77 -26.32 6.41
N PHE A 281 6.16 -25.63 5.46
CA PHE A 281 4.94 -26.11 4.83
C PHE A 281 5.24 -27.49 4.23
N GLY A 282 4.72 -28.53 4.87
CA GLY A 282 4.83 -29.89 4.33
C GLY A 282 4.20 -29.95 2.95
N ALA A 283 4.54 -30.98 2.17
CA ALA A 283 3.92 -31.19 0.86
C ALA A 283 2.39 -31.12 0.99
N LEU A 284 1.79 -30.08 0.41
CA LEU A 284 0.35 -29.86 0.45
C LEU A 284 -0.36 -31.10 -0.09
N SER A 285 -1.38 -31.59 0.62
CA SER A 285 -2.14 -32.75 0.16
C SER A 285 -2.78 -32.43 -1.20
N ALA A 286 -2.90 -33.43 -2.08
CA ALA A 286 -3.52 -33.24 -3.40
C ALA A 286 -4.95 -32.66 -3.31
N SER A 287 -5.66 -32.97 -2.22
CA SER A 287 -6.98 -32.40 -1.90
C SER A 287 -6.91 -30.90 -1.63
N THR A 288 -5.97 -30.48 -0.77
CA THR A 288 -5.76 -29.07 -0.41
C THR A 288 -5.31 -28.24 -1.64
N ILE A 289 -4.44 -28.79 -2.48
CA ILE A 289 -4.02 -28.14 -3.74
C ILE A 289 -5.22 -27.92 -4.66
N THR A 290 -6.11 -28.91 -4.76
CA THR A 290 -7.32 -28.80 -5.58
C THR A 290 -8.25 -27.71 -5.05
N GLN A 291 -8.42 -27.61 -3.73
CA GLN A 291 -9.21 -26.54 -3.11
C GLN A 291 -8.60 -25.15 -3.34
N TYR A 292 -7.28 -24.99 -3.20
CA TYR A 292 -6.62 -23.71 -3.53
C TYR A 292 -6.79 -23.32 -4.99
N ARG A 293 -6.76 -24.28 -5.92
CA ARG A 293 -7.03 -24.01 -7.34
C ARG A 293 -8.45 -23.48 -7.57
N GLU A 294 -9.45 -24.11 -6.98
CA GLU A 294 -10.84 -23.64 -7.08
C GLU A 294 -11.02 -22.24 -6.45
N LEU A 295 -10.44 -21.99 -5.27
CA LEU A 295 -10.49 -20.67 -4.63
C LEU A 295 -9.77 -19.59 -5.47
N SER A 296 -8.61 -19.91 -6.05
CA SER A 296 -7.86 -18.98 -6.90
C SER A 296 -8.64 -18.59 -8.15
N LYS A 297 -9.36 -19.55 -8.75
CA LYS A 297 -10.20 -19.33 -9.92
C LYS A 297 -11.36 -18.39 -9.58
N ILE A 298 -12.04 -18.63 -8.46
CA ILE A 298 -13.12 -17.76 -7.96
C ILE A 298 -12.60 -16.35 -7.68
N ALA A 299 -11.43 -16.22 -7.04
CA ALA A 299 -10.85 -14.92 -6.72
C ALA A 299 -10.48 -14.12 -7.98
N LEU A 300 -9.93 -14.77 -9.00
CA LEU A 300 -9.60 -14.13 -10.29
C LEU A 300 -10.85 -13.73 -11.07
N ASP A 301 -11.92 -14.53 -11.00
CA ASP A 301 -13.20 -14.20 -11.63
C ASP A 301 -13.89 -13.01 -10.94
N CYS A 302 -13.68 -12.80 -9.64
CA CYS A 302 -14.21 -11.65 -8.90
C CYS A 302 -13.49 -10.31 -9.19
N VAL A 303 -12.28 -10.33 -9.75
CA VAL A 303 -11.50 -9.11 -10.06
C VAL A 303 -11.79 -8.60 -11.48
N ALA A 304 -12.54 -9.34 -12.29
CA ALA A 304 -12.86 -9.02 -13.68
C ALA A 304 -14.18 -8.22 -13.87
N VAL A 305 -14.71 -7.56 -12.83
CA VAL A 305 -15.91 -6.70 -12.90
C VAL A 305 -15.57 -5.23 -12.73
#